data_AF-A0A6P7SRH2-F1
#
_entry.id   AF-A0A6P7SRH2-F1
#
_cell.length_a   1.000
_cell.length_b   1.000
_cell.length_c   1.000
_cell.angle_alpha   90.00
_cell.angle_beta   90.00
_cell.angle_gamma   90.00
#
_symmetry.space_group_name_H-M   'P 1'
#
loop_
_entity.id
_entity.type
_entity.pdbx_description
1 polymer ?
#
loop_
_entity_poly.entity_id
_entity_poly.type
_entity_poly.pdbx_seq_one_letter_code
_entity_poly.pdbx_strand_id
1 'polypeptide(L)'
;MECDILDSLNDLGYSKEFCEDESIKKVLLDEPCSVPFTEVVSWLSLELETIAELEEHVNAITNKDDFSSFLLEVSALLRELDCPYQTLISGPVEERLNNRESRLKLLDYLTSELSSSRIIYINKPTPLIVGEKKRKQDDETEVAFLLKTALTTLDLSNTPVDVKPEKLFADIESTLKNIIENYPNSVEKCALTHSLTAEQWAKLDEIITSLNCEYEVRREMLLKRIDVTVQSFMWSKSLTNEILKVYTPKRGKLQSKCPMSIPMLLSSRQSLLNHQKTSSGKEREVTKCEINKVLIGSVPDRGGRAWEYDIPREMPSFKKRAEGGGGRGGRRGGFGKDKKFRKY
;
A
#
# COMPACT_ATOMS: atom_id res chain seq x y z
N MET A 1 -25.13 -18.33 15.04
CA MET A 1 -23.89 -17.96 15.74
C MET A 1 -23.02 -19.20 15.95
N GLU A 2 -23.47 -20.23 16.67
CA GLU A 2 -22.63 -21.43 16.91
C GLU A 2 -22.24 -22.17 15.63
N CYS A 3 -23.20 -22.49 14.75
CA CYS A 3 -22.89 -23.13 13.46
C CYS A 3 -22.03 -22.23 12.56
N ASP A 4 -22.31 -20.92 12.54
CA ASP A 4 -21.57 -19.96 11.71
C ASP A 4 -20.10 -19.84 12.15
N ILE A 5 -19.81 -19.94 13.45
CA ILE A 5 -18.44 -19.96 13.99
C ILE A 5 -17.71 -21.23 13.56
N LEU A 6 -18.39 -22.38 13.57
CA LEU A 6 -17.81 -23.66 13.14
C LEU A 6 -17.46 -23.64 11.65
N ASP A 7 -18.37 -23.15 10.83
CA ASP A 7 -18.16 -22.98 9.40
C ASP A 7 -16.98 -22.01 9.16
N SER A 8 -16.92 -20.90 9.91
CA SER A 8 -15.82 -19.95 9.84
C SER A 8 -14.47 -20.56 10.25
N LEU A 9 -14.43 -21.37 11.31
CA LEU A 9 -13.18 -22.02 11.75
C LEU A 9 -12.69 -23.05 10.72
N ASN A 10 -13.61 -23.78 10.08
CA ASN A 10 -13.30 -24.69 8.99
C ASN A 10 -12.76 -23.94 7.77
N ASP A 11 -13.42 -22.86 7.36
CA ASP A 11 -12.98 -21.99 6.25
C ASP A 11 -11.61 -21.36 6.51
N LEU A 12 -11.30 -21.05 7.78
CA LEU A 12 -10.01 -20.52 8.19
C LEU A 12 -8.89 -21.58 8.26
N GLY A 13 -9.23 -22.86 8.07
CA GLY A 13 -8.26 -23.96 7.98
C GLY A 13 -7.77 -24.46 9.35
N TYR A 14 -8.57 -24.31 10.41
CA TYR A 14 -8.24 -24.87 11.73
C TYR A 14 -8.29 -26.40 11.70
N SER A 15 -7.17 -27.02 11.32
CA SER A 15 -7.01 -28.48 11.20
C SER A 15 -6.35 -29.06 12.44
N LYS A 16 -7.13 -29.21 13.50
CA LYS A 16 -6.98 -30.33 14.44
C LYS A 16 -8.19 -31.22 14.24
N GLU A 17 -8.07 -32.52 14.47
CA GLU A 17 -9.06 -33.60 14.23
C GLU A 17 -10.47 -33.30 14.80
N PHE A 18 -11.25 -32.45 14.13
CA PHE A 18 -12.56 -31.97 14.59
C PHE A 18 -13.67 -32.14 13.55
N CYS A 19 -13.48 -33.05 12.59
CA CYS A 19 -14.55 -33.61 11.78
C CYS A 19 -15.29 -34.68 12.57
N GLU A 20 -16.24 -34.30 13.42
CA GLU A 20 -17.46 -35.07 13.79
C GLU A 20 -18.26 -34.36 14.91
N ASP A 21 -19.06 -33.38 14.48
CA ASP A 21 -20.35 -32.79 14.95
C ASP A 21 -20.94 -32.89 16.39
N GLU A 22 -20.28 -33.43 17.41
CA GLU A 22 -20.83 -33.46 18.80
C GLU A 22 -19.87 -32.95 19.88
N SER A 23 -18.56 -32.90 19.58
CA SER A 23 -17.53 -32.52 20.54
C SER A 23 -17.51 -31.03 20.83
N ILE A 24 -17.67 -30.19 19.80
CA ILE A 24 -17.53 -28.73 19.91
C ILE A 24 -18.71 -28.09 20.66
N LYS A 25 -19.92 -28.67 20.51
CA LYS A 25 -21.14 -28.27 21.26
C LYS A 25 -20.99 -28.49 22.77
N LYS A 26 -20.20 -29.46 23.20
CA LYS A 26 -19.94 -29.74 24.63
C LYS A 26 -18.73 -28.97 25.15
N VAL A 27 -17.72 -28.81 24.30
CA VAL A 27 -16.41 -28.23 24.63
C VAL A 27 -16.42 -26.69 24.75
N LEU A 28 -17.20 -25.98 23.93
CA LEU A 28 -17.27 -24.51 23.95
C LEU A 28 -18.18 -23.96 25.05
N LEU A 29 -19.03 -24.80 25.65
CA LEU A 29 -20.25 -24.33 26.29
C LEU A 29 -20.35 -24.64 27.78
N ASP A 30 -19.66 -25.67 28.29
CA ASP A 30 -19.90 -26.14 29.66
C ASP A 30 -19.01 -25.46 30.73
N GLU A 31 -17.75 -25.10 30.45
CA GLU A 31 -16.88 -24.41 31.43
C GLU A 31 -15.97 -23.34 30.78
N PRO A 32 -15.74 -22.17 31.42
CA PRO A 32 -14.86 -21.11 30.92
C PRO A 32 -13.38 -21.51 30.94
N CYS A 33 -12.97 -22.40 31.84
CA CYS A 33 -11.60 -22.91 31.94
C CYS A 33 -11.33 -24.16 31.07
N SER A 34 -12.10 -24.39 30.00
CA SER A 34 -11.85 -25.56 29.14
C SER A 34 -10.58 -25.31 28.30
N VAL A 35 -9.58 -26.18 28.49
CA VAL A 35 -8.34 -26.23 27.68
C VAL A 35 -8.62 -26.08 26.17
N PRO A 36 -9.56 -26.84 25.56
CA PRO A 36 -9.86 -26.70 24.13
C PRO A 36 -10.42 -25.33 23.72
N PHE A 37 -11.16 -24.61 24.57
CA PHE A 37 -11.58 -23.24 24.26
C PHE A 37 -10.35 -22.32 24.19
N THR A 38 -9.44 -22.44 25.15
CA THR A 38 -8.21 -21.62 25.17
C THR A 38 -7.25 -21.94 24.02
N GLU A 39 -7.21 -23.17 23.55
CA GLU A 39 -6.43 -23.55 22.35
C GLU A 39 -6.95 -22.87 21.08
N VAL A 40 -8.28 -22.81 20.90
CA VAL A 40 -8.88 -22.13 19.73
C VAL A 40 -8.57 -20.63 19.77
N VAL A 41 -8.74 -19.99 20.94
CA VAL A 41 -8.44 -18.56 21.10
C VAL A 41 -6.95 -18.28 20.88
N SER A 42 -6.08 -19.15 21.41
CA SER A 42 -4.63 -19.04 21.21
C SER A 42 -4.26 -19.14 19.74
N TRP A 43 -4.80 -20.12 19.01
CA TRP A 43 -4.56 -20.26 17.57
C TRP A 43 -5.03 -19.05 16.77
N LEU A 44 -6.26 -18.56 17.03
CA LEU A 44 -6.78 -17.35 16.39
C LEU A 44 -5.88 -16.13 16.66
N SER A 45 -5.38 -15.99 17.89
CA SER A 45 -4.50 -14.87 18.26
C SER A 45 -3.14 -14.92 17.55
N LEU A 46 -2.54 -16.11 17.38
CA LEU A 46 -1.26 -16.28 16.68
C LEU A 46 -1.40 -15.98 15.19
N GLU A 47 -2.47 -16.46 14.56
CA GLU A 47 -2.76 -16.13 13.16
C GLU A 47 -3.00 -14.63 12.97
N LEU A 48 -3.73 -13.99 13.89
CA LEU A 48 -3.93 -12.54 13.89
C LEU A 48 -2.60 -11.77 14.08
N GLU A 49 -1.72 -12.21 14.98
CA GLU A 49 -0.39 -11.61 15.17
C GLU A 49 0.40 -11.58 13.86
N THR A 50 0.40 -12.69 13.12
CA THR A 50 1.16 -12.80 11.86
C THR A 50 0.65 -11.87 10.76
N ILE A 51 -0.65 -11.57 10.73
CA ILE A 51 -1.30 -10.83 9.64
C ILE A 51 -1.49 -9.35 9.98
N ALA A 52 -1.81 -9.03 11.24
CA ALA A 52 -2.26 -7.70 11.66
C ALA A 52 -1.21 -6.84 12.38
N GLU A 53 0.07 -7.26 12.41
CA GLU A 53 1.17 -6.59 13.15
C GLU A 53 0.88 -6.37 14.64
N LEU A 54 0.13 -7.26 15.29
CA LEU A 54 -0.18 -7.15 16.73
C LEU A 54 1.09 -7.39 17.59
N GLU A 55 1.17 -6.70 18.72
CA GLU A 55 2.20 -6.90 19.74
C GLU A 55 1.82 -8.00 20.74
N GLU A 56 0.52 -8.27 20.89
CA GLU A 56 0.00 -9.23 21.85
C GLU A 56 -0.57 -10.51 21.21
N HIS A 57 -0.37 -11.64 21.89
CA HIS A 57 -1.00 -12.93 21.59
C HIS A 57 -1.45 -13.62 22.87
N VAL A 58 -2.27 -14.65 22.73
CA VAL A 58 -2.85 -15.40 23.85
C VAL A 58 -2.29 -16.82 23.87
N ASN A 59 -1.85 -17.26 25.04
CA ASN A 59 -1.33 -18.60 25.27
C ASN A 59 -2.43 -19.55 25.75
N ALA A 60 -2.47 -20.77 25.22
CA ALA A 60 -3.39 -21.79 25.71
C ALA A 60 -3.03 -22.22 27.14
N ILE A 61 -4.06 -22.57 27.92
CA ILE A 61 -3.89 -22.96 29.32
C ILE A 61 -3.48 -24.42 29.45
N THR A 62 -2.50 -24.69 30.33
CA THR A 62 -2.16 -26.05 30.76
C THR A 62 -2.85 -26.48 32.05
N ASN A 63 -3.04 -25.57 33.02
CA ASN A 63 -3.66 -25.84 34.32
C ASN A 63 -4.72 -24.80 34.68
N LYS A 64 -5.75 -25.16 35.48
CA LYS A 64 -6.84 -24.24 35.86
C LYS A 64 -6.35 -22.96 36.58
N ASP A 65 -5.17 -23.00 37.20
CA ASP A 65 -4.56 -21.84 37.88
C ASP A 65 -4.06 -20.75 36.91
N ASP A 66 -3.77 -21.11 35.65
CA ASP A 66 -3.25 -20.18 34.62
C ASP A 66 -4.36 -19.34 33.97
N PHE A 67 -5.63 -19.58 34.32
CA PHE A 67 -6.78 -18.91 33.72
C PHE A 67 -6.80 -17.39 33.95
N SER A 68 -6.27 -16.94 35.10
CA SER A 68 -6.14 -15.51 35.39
C SER A 68 -5.19 -14.82 34.41
N SER A 69 -4.05 -15.44 34.09
CA SER A 69 -3.09 -14.96 33.09
C SER A 69 -3.70 -14.92 31.69
N PHE A 70 -4.39 -15.99 31.29
CA PHE A 70 -5.10 -16.07 30.00
C PHE A 70 -6.11 -14.92 29.82
N LEU A 71 -6.90 -14.61 30.85
CA LEU A 71 -7.87 -13.52 30.77
C LEU A 71 -7.23 -12.14 30.62
N LEU A 72 -6.05 -11.93 31.20
CA LEU A 72 -5.29 -10.69 31.04
C LEU A 72 -4.75 -10.55 29.61
N GLU A 73 -4.17 -11.63 29.06
CA GLU A 73 -3.70 -11.67 27.67
C GLU A 73 -4.85 -11.41 26.69
N VAL A 74 -6.00 -12.08 26.88
CA VAL A 74 -7.20 -11.84 26.06
C VAL A 74 -7.68 -10.39 26.17
N SER A 75 -7.69 -9.82 27.37
CA SER A 75 -8.14 -8.44 27.57
C SER A 75 -7.24 -7.42 26.90
N ALA A 76 -5.96 -7.73 26.80
CA ALA A 76 -4.96 -6.84 26.26
C ALA A 76 -4.88 -6.98 24.72
N LEU A 77 -5.02 -8.20 24.17
CA LEU A 77 -5.31 -8.46 22.75
C LEU A 77 -6.58 -7.73 22.27
N LEU A 78 -7.69 -7.85 23.01
CA LEU A 78 -8.96 -7.19 22.64
C LEU A 78 -8.88 -5.67 22.71
N ARG A 79 -7.98 -5.12 23.54
CA ARG A 79 -7.73 -3.68 23.61
C ARG A 79 -6.89 -3.23 22.42
N GLU A 80 -5.92 -4.03 21.98
CA GLU A 80 -5.12 -3.75 20.80
C GLU A 80 -5.96 -3.82 19.51
N LEU A 81 -6.92 -4.74 19.45
CA LEU A 81 -7.87 -4.87 18.33
C LEU A 81 -9.01 -3.83 18.34
N ASP A 82 -9.03 -2.90 19.31
CA ASP A 82 -10.10 -1.91 19.48
C ASP A 82 -11.51 -2.55 19.49
N CYS A 83 -11.67 -3.66 20.22
CA CYS A 83 -12.89 -4.45 20.17
C CYS A 83 -14.14 -3.62 20.58
N PRO A 84 -15.25 -3.67 19.82
CA PRO A 84 -16.43 -2.85 20.09
C PRO A 84 -17.32 -3.41 21.21
N TYR A 85 -17.13 -4.68 21.59
CA TYR A 85 -17.98 -5.36 22.57
C TYR A 85 -17.61 -4.96 24.00
N GLN A 86 -18.34 -3.99 24.55
CA GLN A 86 -18.19 -3.53 25.93
C GLN A 86 -18.31 -4.65 26.97
N THR A 87 -19.06 -5.72 26.66
CA THR A 87 -19.19 -6.91 27.52
C THR A 87 -17.88 -7.68 27.70
N LEU A 88 -16.93 -7.54 26.78
CA LEU A 88 -15.62 -8.22 26.81
C LEU A 88 -14.48 -7.32 27.31
N ILE A 89 -14.68 -6.01 27.36
CA ILE A 89 -13.64 -5.02 27.74
C ILE A 89 -13.92 -4.36 29.09
N SER A 90 -15.20 -4.20 29.46
CA SER A 90 -15.62 -3.50 30.66
C SER A 90 -16.03 -4.47 31.77
N GLY A 91 -15.95 -4.03 33.02
CA GLY A 91 -16.25 -4.86 34.21
C GLY A 91 -15.06 -5.70 34.71
N PRO A 92 -15.26 -6.51 35.78
CA PRO A 92 -14.20 -7.33 36.37
C PRO A 92 -13.76 -8.45 35.41
N VAL A 93 -12.45 -8.59 35.20
CA VAL A 93 -11.83 -9.48 34.19
C VAL A 93 -12.28 -10.94 34.34
N GLU A 94 -12.41 -11.40 35.57
CA GLU A 94 -12.81 -12.77 35.94
C GLU A 94 -14.25 -13.12 35.53
N GLU A 95 -15.13 -12.13 35.33
CA GLU A 95 -16.54 -12.36 35.02
C GLU A 95 -16.85 -12.29 33.52
N ARG A 96 -15.92 -11.75 32.71
CA ARG A 96 -16.17 -11.41 31.29
C ARG A 96 -16.40 -12.63 30.40
N LEU A 97 -15.79 -13.77 30.71
CA LEU A 97 -15.93 -15.01 29.95
C LEU A 97 -16.79 -16.07 30.67
N ASN A 98 -17.39 -15.76 31.82
CA ASN A 98 -18.24 -16.70 32.55
C ASN A 98 -19.55 -16.99 31.79
N ASN A 99 -20.06 -16.00 31.05
CA ASN A 99 -21.28 -16.16 30.28
C ASN A 99 -21.01 -16.89 28.95
N ARG A 100 -21.84 -17.90 28.65
CA ARG A 100 -21.85 -18.61 27.36
C ARG A 100 -21.90 -17.64 26.17
N GLU A 101 -22.79 -16.66 26.22
CA GLU A 101 -22.92 -15.67 25.15
C GLU A 101 -21.66 -14.82 24.97
N SER A 102 -20.90 -14.57 26.03
CA SER A 102 -19.67 -13.76 25.95
C SER A 102 -18.53 -14.54 25.30
N ARG A 103 -18.42 -15.85 25.60
CA ARG A 103 -17.48 -16.76 24.91
C ARG A 103 -17.77 -16.87 23.41
N LEU A 104 -19.05 -16.98 23.04
CA LEU A 104 -19.44 -17.00 21.62
C LEU A 104 -19.15 -15.68 20.91
N LYS A 105 -19.45 -14.54 21.55
CA LYS A 105 -19.12 -13.22 21.00
C LYS A 105 -17.61 -13.03 20.80
N LEU A 106 -16.80 -13.55 21.72
CA LEU A 106 -15.35 -13.49 21.58
C LEU A 106 -14.87 -14.30 20.36
N LEU A 107 -15.36 -15.53 20.21
CA LEU A 107 -14.97 -16.37 19.07
C LEU A 107 -15.45 -15.78 17.74
N ASP A 108 -16.71 -15.35 17.67
CA ASP A 108 -17.30 -14.70 16.48
C ASP A 108 -16.52 -13.44 16.09
N TYR A 109 -16.11 -12.65 17.08
CA TYR A 109 -15.28 -11.47 16.87
C TYR A 109 -13.91 -11.84 16.29
N LEU A 110 -13.18 -12.75 16.93
CA LEU A 110 -11.83 -13.13 16.49
C LEU A 110 -11.81 -13.81 15.12
N THR A 111 -12.80 -14.67 14.81
CA THR A 111 -12.91 -15.28 13.47
C THR A 111 -13.25 -14.24 12.40
N SER A 112 -14.09 -13.25 12.73
CA SER A 112 -14.41 -12.13 11.83
C SER A 112 -13.22 -11.19 11.60
N GLU A 113 -12.44 -10.89 12.64
CA GLU A 113 -11.23 -10.08 12.53
C GLU A 113 -10.14 -10.79 11.71
N LEU A 114 -9.98 -12.11 11.91
CA LEU A 114 -8.98 -12.88 11.17
C LEU A 114 -9.38 -13.02 9.70
N SER A 115 -10.64 -13.34 9.41
CA SER A 115 -11.14 -13.42 8.03
C SER A 115 -11.04 -12.06 7.30
N SER A 116 -11.43 -10.97 7.96
CA SER A 116 -11.30 -9.63 7.39
C SER A 116 -9.84 -9.23 7.19
N SER A 117 -8.94 -9.55 8.13
CA SER A 117 -7.50 -9.33 8.00
C SER A 117 -6.90 -10.10 6.82
N ARG A 118 -7.28 -11.37 6.62
CA ARG A 118 -6.88 -12.17 5.44
C ARG A 118 -7.39 -11.58 4.14
N ILE A 119 -8.65 -11.14 4.09
CA ILE A 119 -9.23 -10.48 2.91
C ILE A 119 -8.52 -9.17 2.60
N ILE A 120 -8.20 -8.37 3.61
CA ILE A 120 -7.44 -7.12 3.46
C ILE A 120 -6.04 -7.43 2.93
N TYR A 121 -5.36 -8.42 3.48
CA TYR A 121 -4.03 -8.85 3.04
C TYR A 121 -4.02 -9.30 1.57
N ILE A 122 -5.04 -10.03 1.11
CA ILE A 122 -5.16 -10.44 -0.31
C ILE A 122 -5.44 -9.23 -1.21
N ASN A 123 -6.37 -8.35 -0.82
CA ASN A 123 -6.80 -7.22 -1.65
C ASN A 123 -5.79 -6.07 -1.70
N LYS A 124 -5.02 -5.91 -0.63
CA LYS A 124 -3.89 -5.02 -0.50
C LYS A 124 -2.82 -5.83 0.18
N PRO A 125 -1.97 -6.55 -0.58
CA PRO A 125 -0.76 -7.07 0.00
C PRO A 125 0.02 -5.83 0.43
N THR A 126 -0.12 -5.45 1.71
CA THR A 126 0.96 -4.75 2.37
C THR A 126 2.13 -5.64 2.07
N PRO A 127 3.11 -5.16 1.27
CA PRO A 127 4.26 -5.98 1.04
C PRO A 127 4.72 -6.39 2.43
N LEU A 128 5.05 -7.67 2.60
CA LEU A 128 5.87 -8.13 3.70
C LEU A 128 7.23 -7.42 3.56
N ILE A 129 7.26 -6.08 3.66
CA ILE A 129 8.36 -5.31 4.20
C ILE A 129 8.24 -5.55 5.70
N VAL A 130 8.44 -6.82 6.07
CA VAL A 130 9.02 -7.14 7.35
C VAL A 130 10.34 -6.39 7.33
N GLY A 131 10.42 -5.23 7.98
CA GLY A 131 11.71 -4.55 8.10
C GLY A 131 11.79 -3.03 8.10
N GLU A 132 10.69 -2.27 8.13
CA GLU A 132 10.82 -0.86 8.57
C GLU A 132 10.61 -0.71 10.09
N LYS A 133 9.75 -1.52 10.73
CA LYS A 133 9.47 -1.39 12.18
C LYS A 133 10.19 -2.39 13.09
N LYS A 134 10.58 -3.58 12.60
CA LYS A 134 11.34 -4.59 13.36
C LYS A 134 12.86 -4.57 13.04
N ARG A 135 13.46 -3.41 12.75
CA ARG A 135 14.91 -3.26 12.89
C ARG A 135 15.23 -3.10 14.39
N LYS A 136 15.13 -4.20 15.15
CA LYS A 136 15.92 -4.31 16.38
C LYS A 136 17.39 -4.21 15.96
N GLN A 137 18.20 -3.60 16.82
CA GLN A 137 19.61 -3.30 16.61
C GLN A 137 20.47 -4.57 16.44
N ASP A 138 20.26 -5.31 15.38
CA ASP A 138 21.12 -6.42 15.00
C ASP A 138 21.93 -5.97 13.78
N ASP A 139 23.25 -6.19 13.84
CA ASP A 139 24.24 -5.93 12.78
C ASP A 139 24.01 -6.81 11.51
N GLU A 140 22.80 -7.33 11.33
CA GLU A 140 22.42 -8.22 10.25
C GLU A 140 22.19 -7.42 8.96
N THR A 141 22.93 -7.80 7.91
CA THR A 141 22.73 -7.21 6.59
C THR A 141 21.31 -7.48 6.07
N GLU A 142 20.73 -6.53 5.35
CA GLU A 142 19.39 -6.65 4.74
C GLU A 142 19.24 -7.93 3.90
N VAL A 143 20.31 -8.36 3.24
CA VAL A 143 20.35 -9.60 2.45
C VAL A 143 20.23 -10.85 3.33
N ALA A 144 20.93 -10.87 4.47
CA ALA A 144 20.86 -12.01 5.40
C ALA A 144 19.46 -12.13 6.00
N PHE A 145 18.85 -11.01 6.38
CA PHE A 145 17.47 -10.97 6.86
C PHE A 145 16.47 -11.50 5.82
N LEU A 146 16.58 -11.04 4.57
CA LEU A 146 15.71 -11.50 3.48
C LEU A 146 15.88 -13.00 3.19
N LEU A 147 17.11 -13.51 3.20
CA LEU A 147 17.39 -14.93 3.00
C LEU A 147 16.84 -15.78 4.15
N LYS A 148 17.04 -15.36 5.40
CA LYS A 148 16.50 -16.04 6.58
C LYS A 148 14.98 -16.08 6.54
N THR A 149 14.35 -14.96 6.16
CA THR A 149 12.89 -14.87 5.99
C THR A 149 12.42 -15.86 4.92
N ALA A 150 13.06 -15.86 3.74
CA ALA A 150 12.72 -16.78 2.65
C ALA A 150 12.85 -18.25 3.07
N LEU A 151 13.93 -18.62 3.74
CA LEU A 151 14.14 -19.99 4.24
C LEU A 151 13.11 -20.39 5.30
N THR A 152 12.75 -19.47 6.19
CA THR A 152 11.71 -19.72 7.21
C THR A 152 10.35 -19.90 6.55
N THR A 153 10.00 -19.08 5.55
CA THR A 153 8.71 -19.19 4.85
C THR A 153 8.57 -20.44 3.99
N LEU A 154 9.69 -21.03 3.56
CA LEU A 154 9.71 -22.25 2.74
C LEU A 154 9.92 -23.51 3.60
N ASP A 155 9.93 -23.38 4.93
CA ASP A 155 10.24 -24.45 5.89
C ASP A 155 11.62 -25.12 5.64
N LEU A 156 12.56 -24.36 5.08
CA LEU A 156 13.95 -24.78 4.78
C LEU A 156 14.95 -24.40 5.89
N SER A 157 14.45 -24.03 7.08
CA SER A 157 15.23 -23.55 8.23
C SER A 157 16.20 -24.59 8.82
N ASN A 158 16.07 -25.87 8.45
CA ASN A 158 16.89 -26.98 8.93
C ASN A 158 18.15 -27.26 8.09
N THR A 159 18.58 -26.31 7.25
CA THR A 159 19.80 -26.52 6.44
C THR A 159 21.05 -26.52 7.33
N PRO A 160 21.93 -27.55 7.23
CA PRO A 160 23.11 -27.63 8.08
C PRO A 160 24.07 -26.45 7.86
N VAL A 161 24.82 -26.08 8.90
CA VAL A 161 25.66 -24.88 8.99
C VAL A 161 26.79 -24.81 7.94
N ASP A 162 27.03 -25.89 7.17
CA ASP A 162 28.12 -26.03 6.20
C ASP A 162 27.63 -26.33 4.76
N VAL A 163 26.46 -25.79 4.39
CA VAL A 163 25.89 -25.96 3.05
C VAL A 163 26.51 -24.97 2.07
N LYS A 164 27.01 -25.49 0.94
CA LYS A 164 27.45 -24.67 -0.19
C LYS A 164 26.28 -23.82 -0.72
N PRO A 165 26.48 -22.54 -1.05
CA PRO A 165 25.40 -21.64 -1.48
C PRO A 165 24.63 -22.19 -2.70
N GLU A 166 25.32 -22.87 -3.62
CA GLU A 166 24.71 -23.52 -4.79
C GLU A 166 23.62 -24.53 -4.43
N LYS A 167 23.84 -25.34 -3.38
CA LYS A 167 22.86 -26.33 -2.93
C LYS A 167 21.65 -25.66 -2.29
N LEU A 168 21.89 -24.64 -1.48
CA LEU A 168 20.82 -23.86 -0.84
C LEU A 168 19.89 -23.20 -1.86
N PHE A 169 20.46 -22.58 -2.91
CA PHE A 169 19.64 -22.00 -3.98
C PHE A 169 18.94 -23.05 -4.83
N ALA A 170 19.55 -24.21 -5.07
CA ALA A 170 18.90 -25.32 -5.78
C ALA A 170 17.71 -25.89 -4.97
N ASP A 171 17.86 -26.01 -3.65
CA ASP A 171 16.79 -26.47 -2.76
C ASP A 171 15.61 -25.48 -2.79
N ILE A 172 15.88 -24.17 -2.64
CA ILE A 172 14.87 -23.10 -2.76
C ILE A 172 14.17 -23.16 -4.13
N GLU A 173 14.93 -23.29 -5.22
CA GLU A 173 14.38 -23.34 -6.56
C GLU A 173 13.45 -24.57 -6.74
N SER A 174 13.84 -25.72 -6.19
CA SER A 174 13.03 -26.95 -6.26
C SER A 174 11.73 -26.83 -5.47
N THR A 175 11.77 -26.27 -4.25
CA THR A 175 10.56 -26.05 -3.44
C THR A 175 9.61 -25.07 -4.11
N LEU A 176 10.15 -23.99 -4.69
CA LEU A 176 9.34 -22.99 -5.38
C LEU A 176 8.66 -23.57 -6.62
N LYS A 177 9.36 -24.40 -7.41
CA LYS A 177 8.75 -25.08 -8.56
C LYS A 177 7.62 -26.00 -8.13
N ASN A 178 7.82 -26.80 -7.07
CA ASN A 178 6.76 -27.67 -6.54
C ASN A 178 5.52 -26.88 -6.07
N ILE A 179 5.72 -25.75 -5.38
CA ILE A 179 4.61 -24.89 -4.94
C ILE A 179 3.86 -24.29 -6.13
N ILE A 180 4.59 -23.80 -7.14
CA ILE A 180 3.98 -23.20 -8.35
C ILE A 180 3.21 -24.26 -9.15
N GLU A 181 3.70 -25.50 -9.22
CA GLU A 181 3.01 -26.61 -9.88
C GLU A 181 1.72 -27.00 -9.14
N ASN A 182 1.74 -27.01 -7.81
CA ASN A 182 0.54 -27.27 -6.99
C ASN A 182 -0.48 -26.13 -7.10
N TYR A 183 -0.05 -24.90 -7.37
CA TYR A 183 -0.89 -23.71 -7.40
C TYR A 183 -0.62 -22.82 -8.64
N PRO A 184 -1.01 -23.26 -9.86
CA PRO A 184 -0.60 -22.64 -11.12
C PRO A 184 -1.16 -21.22 -11.35
N ASN A 185 -2.21 -20.83 -10.63
CA ASN A 185 -2.84 -19.50 -10.74
C ASN A 185 -2.46 -18.55 -9.59
N SER A 186 -1.63 -18.99 -8.64
CA SER A 186 -1.29 -18.18 -7.47
C SER A 186 -0.21 -17.14 -7.76
N VAL A 187 0.60 -17.33 -8.81
CA VAL A 187 1.69 -16.42 -9.16
C VAL A 187 1.59 -16.03 -10.64
N GLU A 188 1.50 -14.73 -10.91
CA GLU A 188 1.54 -14.21 -12.27
C GLU A 188 2.89 -14.50 -12.94
N LYS A 189 2.88 -14.58 -14.28
CA LYS A 189 4.11 -14.78 -15.06
C LYS A 189 5.06 -13.60 -14.89
N CYS A 190 6.36 -13.90 -14.86
CA CYS A 190 7.43 -12.89 -14.87
C CYS A 190 7.34 -12.02 -16.14
N ALA A 191 7.66 -10.73 -16.01
CA ALA A 191 7.73 -9.83 -17.17
C ALA A 191 8.91 -10.19 -18.08
N LEU A 192 10.04 -10.60 -17.50
CA LEU A 192 11.19 -11.13 -18.22
C LEU A 192 11.05 -12.65 -18.40
N THR A 193 10.90 -13.09 -19.65
CA THR A 193 10.71 -14.50 -20.01
C THR A 193 11.98 -15.15 -20.59
N HIS A 194 12.93 -14.35 -21.06
CA HIS A 194 14.13 -14.83 -21.73
C HIS A 194 15.37 -14.62 -20.86
N SER A 195 16.31 -15.56 -20.94
CA SER A 195 17.63 -15.38 -20.36
C SER A 195 18.42 -14.34 -21.16
N LEU A 196 19.11 -13.47 -20.44
CA LEU A 196 19.94 -12.41 -21.01
C LEU A 196 21.41 -12.83 -21.03
N THR A 197 22.13 -12.44 -22.08
CA THR A 197 23.59 -12.62 -22.16
C THR A 197 24.32 -11.62 -21.26
N ALA A 198 25.60 -11.88 -20.94
CA ALA A 198 26.40 -10.97 -20.13
C ALA A 198 26.48 -9.54 -20.71
N GLU A 199 26.58 -9.41 -22.04
CA GLU A 199 26.56 -8.11 -22.71
C GLU A 199 25.20 -7.40 -22.59
N GLN A 200 24.10 -8.15 -22.62
CA GLN A 200 22.76 -7.60 -22.45
C GLN A 200 22.52 -7.16 -21.01
N TRP A 201 23.04 -7.90 -20.03
CA TRP A 201 23.01 -7.51 -18.62
C TRP A 201 23.75 -6.20 -18.37
N ALA A 202 24.94 -6.03 -18.96
CA ALA A 202 25.70 -4.77 -18.86
C ALA A 202 24.93 -3.60 -19.47
N LYS A 203 24.37 -3.76 -20.68
CA LYS A 203 23.53 -2.73 -21.32
C LYS A 203 22.28 -2.40 -20.51
N LEU A 204 21.67 -3.40 -19.89
CA LEU A 204 20.48 -3.23 -19.06
C LEU A 204 20.80 -2.42 -17.80
N ASP A 205 21.96 -2.64 -17.18
CA ASP A 205 22.42 -1.85 -16.05
C ASP A 205 22.70 -0.39 -16.43
N GLU A 206 23.29 -0.16 -17.61
CA GLU A 206 23.45 1.19 -18.17
C GLU A 206 22.10 1.90 -18.37
N ILE A 207 21.11 1.19 -18.91
CA ILE A 207 19.75 1.71 -19.11
C ILE A 207 19.09 2.04 -17.77
N ILE A 208 19.15 1.14 -16.80
CA ILE A 208 18.59 1.36 -15.46
C ILE A 208 19.24 2.59 -14.81
N THR A 209 20.56 2.70 -14.89
CA THR A 209 21.30 3.84 -14.33
C THR A 209 20.88 5.15 -15.00
N SER A 210 20.81 5.17 -16.33
CA SER A 210 20.37 6.35 -17.10
C SER A 210 18.94 6.77 -16.75
N LEU A 211 18.00 5.81 -16.71
CA LEU A 211 16.61 6.07 -16.34
C LEU A 211 16.49 6.53 -14.88
N ASN A 212 17.22 5.92 -13.95
CA ASN A 212 17.20 6.33 -12.55
C ASN A 212 17.64 7.78 -12.38
N CYS A 213 18.72 8.20 -13.05
CA CYS A 213 19.14 9.60 -13.06
C CYS A 213 18.04 10.53 -13.62
N GLU A 214 17.43 10.17 -14.75
CA GLU A 214 16.40 11.00 -15.37
C GLU A 214 15.12 11.10 -14.52
N TYR A 215 14.67 9.99 -13.93
CA TYR A 215 13.51 9.94 -13.06
C TYR A 215 13.76 10.60 -11.71
N GLU A 216 14.98 10.55 -11.18
CA GLU A 216 15.35 11.28 -9.97
C GLU A 216 15.17 12.78 -10.19
N VAL A 217 15.70 13.34 -11.29
CA VAL A 217 15.53 14.76 -11.64
C VAL A 217 14.03 15.11 -11.81
N ARG A 218 13.24 14.26 -12.47
CA ARG A 218 11.79 14.48 -12.60
C ARG A 218 11.09 14.48 -11.26
N ARG A 219 11.44 13.56 -10.36
CA ARG A 219 10.86 13.47 -9.01
C ARG A 219 11.26 14.68 -8.19
N GLU A 220 12.50 15.14 -8.25
CA GLU A 220 12.93 16.39 -7.61
C GLU A 220 12.12 17.59 -8.10
N MET A 221 11.93 17.73 -9.41
CA MET A 221 11.11 18.79 -9.98
C MET A 221 9.66 18.72 -9.46
N LEU A 222 9.04 17.55 -9.44
CA LEU A 222 7.69 17.38 -8.92
C LEU A 222 7.60 17.70 -7.43
N LEU A 223 8.57 17.27 -6.63
CA LEU A 223 8.65 17.59 -5.21
C LEU A 223 8.80 19.10 -4.99
N LYS A 224 9.70 19.76 -5.72
CA LYS A 224 9.85 21.22 -5.67
C LYS A 224 8.58 21.94 -6.12
N ARG A 225 7.90 21.44 -7.15
CA ARG A 225 6.61 21.99 -7.59
C ARG A 225 5.58 21.90 -6.48
N ILE A 226 5.49 20.77 -5.79
CA ILE A 226 4.60 20.62 -4.62
C ILE A 226 5.01 21.61 -3.52
N ASP A 227 6.30 21.70 -3.18
CA ASP A 227 6.82 22.63 -2.16
C ASP A 227 6.39 24.08 -2.47
N VAL A 228 6.62 24.56 -3.70
CA VAL A 228 6.28 25.92 -4.14
C VAL A 228 4.76 26.14 -4.20
N THR A 229 3.99 25.15 -4.64
CA THR A 229 2.52 25.25 -4.63
C THR A 229 1.97 25.35 -3.22
N VAL A 230 2.55 24.66 -2.25
CA VAL A 230 2.13 24.74 -0.86
C VAL A 230 2.55 26.09 -0.25
N GLN A 231 3.75 26.58 -0.58
CA GLN A 231 4.21 27.92 -0.19
C GLN A 231 3.30 29.03 -0.70
N SER A 232 2.68 28.91 -1.87
CA SER A 232 1.77 29.94 -2.39
C SER A 232 0.49 30.09 -1.57
N PHE A 233 0.09 29.06 -0.80
CA PHE A 233 -1.02 29.12 0.15
C PHE A 233 -0.62 29.67 1.53
N MET A 234 0.66 29.91 1.79
CA MET A 234 1.20 30.37 3.08
C MET A 234 1.23 31.90 3.26
N TRP A 235 0.42 32.64 2.52
CA TRP A 235 0.36 34.10 2.60
C TRP A 235 -0.25 34.62 3.91
N SER A 236 -1.05 33.80 4.61
CA SER A 236 -1.62 34.14 5.92
C SER A 236 -0.90 33.42 7.06
N LYS A 237 -0.36 34.18 8.03
CA LYS A 237 0.36 33.68 9.20
C LYS A 237 -0.46 32.77 10.12
N SER A 238 -1.80 32.85 10.08
CA SER A 238 -2.66 31.98 10.89
C SER A 238 -2.78 30.58 10.29
N LEU A 239 -2.87 30.46 8.97
CA LEU A 239 -3.07 29.19 8.26
C LEU A 239 -1.76 28.42 8.02
N THR A 240 -0.61 29.10 8.03
CA THR A 240 0.69 28.47 7.76
C THR A 240 0.97 27.30 8.70
N ASN A 241 0.65 27.45 9.98
CA ASN A 241 0.92 26.43 10.98
C ASN A 241 0.05 25.18 10.78
N GLU A 242 -1.21 25.36 10.37
CA GLU A 242 -2.13 24.25 10.09
C GLU A 242 -1.70 23.50 8.83
N ILE A 243 -1.33 24.22 7.78
CA ILE A 243 -0.84 23.63 6.53
C ILE A 243 0.45 22.83 6.79
N LEU A 244 1.42 23.39 7.52
CA LEU A 244 2.69 22.72 7.81
C LEU A 244 2.50 21.45 8.65
N LYS A 245 1.56 21.46 9.61
CA LYS A 245 1.22 20.27 10.42
C LYS A 245 0.79 19.09 9.54
N VAL A 246 0.02 19.34 8.49
CA VAL A 246 -0.45 18.28 7.57
C VAL A 246 0.58 17.95 6.49
N TYR A 247 1.27 18.97 5.98
CA TYR A 247 2.15 18.84 4.82
C TYR A 247 3.49 18.16 5.15
N THR A 248 4.15 18.57 6.24
CA THR A 248 5.47 18.07 6.65
C THR A 248 5.55 16.54 6.74
N PRO A 249 4.62 15.83 7.43
CA PRO A 249 4.70 14.37 7.51
C PRO A 249 4.48 13.69 6.15
N LYS A 250 3.62 14.25 5.30
CA LYS A 250 3.39 13.72 3.95
C LYS A 250 4.60 13.95 3.06
N ARG A 251 5.21 15.13 3.15
CA ARG A 251 6.39 15.51 2.36
C ARG A 251 7.63 14.70 2.74
N GLY A 252 7.80 14.38 4.03
CA GLY A 252 8.91 13.57 4.54
C GLY A 252 8.90 12.12 4.02
N LYS A 253 7.71 11.58 3.71
CA LYS A 253 7.57 10.24 3.10
C LYS A 253 7.97 10.20 1.62
N LEU A 254 8.06 11.36 0.95
CA LEU A 254 8.35 11.44 -0.48
C LEU A 254 9.85 11.63 -0.73
N GLN A 255 10.45 10.66 -1.40
CA GLN A 255 11.87 10.69 -1.80
C GLN A 255 12.03 11.03 -3.28
N SER A 256 13.16 11.63 -3.65
CA SER A 256 13.53 11.88 -5.04
C SER A 256 14.16 10.64 -5.69
N LYS A 257 15.02 9.94 -4.94
CA LYS A 257 15.75 8.76 -5.41
C LYS A 257 14.81 7.64 -5.87
N CYS A 258 15.10 7.12 -7.05
CA CYS A 258 14.42 5.95 -7.61
C CYS A 258 15.09 4.67 -7.08
N PRO A 259 14.37 3.78 -6.37
CA PRO A 259 14.95 2.55 -5.83
C PRO A 259 15.04 1.41 -6.87
N MET A 260 14.91 1.69 -8.16
CA MET A 260 14.88 0.64 -9.17
C MET A 260 16.26 0.01 -9.35
N SER A 261 16.31 -1.31 -9.27
CA SER A 261 17.51 -2.14 -9.40
C SER A 261 17.22 -3.38 -10.26
N ILE A 262 18.27 -4.09 -10.68
CA ILE A 262 18.14 -5.33 -11.44
C ILE A 262 17.28 -6.38 -10.73
N PRO A 263 17.45 -6.66 -9.41
CA PRO A 263 16.56 -7.56 -8.69
C PRO A 263 15.09 -7.16 -8.75
N MET A 264 14.80 -5.85 -8.65
CA MET A 264 13.42 -5.33 -8.73
C MET A 264 12.81 -5.54 -10.14
N LEU A 265 13.65 -5.47 -11.17
CA LEU A 265 13.24 -5.81 -12.53
C LEU A 265 12.97 -7.33 -12.67
N LEU A 266 13.82 -8.18 -12.09
CA LEU A 266 13.63 -9.63 -12.11
C LEU A 266 12.37 -10.07 -11.34
N SER A 267 12.01 -9.36 -10.25
CA SER A 267 10.76 -9.61 -9.53
C SER A 267 9.51 -9.11 -10.26
N SER A 268 9.65 -8.31 -11.32
CA SER A 268 8.53 -7.71 -12.03
C SER A 268 7.64 -8.76 -12.72
N ARG A 269 6.32 -8.54 -12.67
CA ARG A 269 5.29 -9.43 -13.24
C ARG A 269 4.62 -8.80 -14.46
N GLN A 270 3.97 -9.62 -15.28
CA GLN A 270 3.31 -9.18 -16.50
C GLN A 270 2.19 -8.16 -16.28
N SER A 271 1.52 -8.16 -15.11
CA SER A 271 0.52 -7.15 -14.78
C SER A 271 1.05 -5.72 -14.86
N LEU A 272 2.33 -5.48 -14.54
CA LEU A 272 2.94 -4.16 -14.64
C LEU A 272 3.03 -3.64 -16.08
N LEU A 273 3.00 -4.53 -17.08
CA LEU A 273 2.96 -4.14 -18.49
C LEU A 273 1.56 -3.64 -18.90
N ASN A 274 0.53 -3.96 -18.12
CA ASN A 274 -0.82 -3.50 -18.37
C ASN A 274 -1.01 -2.08 -17.80
N HIS A 275 -0.60 -1.09 -18.58
CA HIS A 275 -0.75 0.32 -18.17
C HIS A 275 -2.21 0.75 -18.26
N GLN A 276 -2.87 0.90 -17.11
CA GLN A 276 -4.22 1.43 -17.05
C GLN A 276 -4.25 2.92 -17.45
N LYS A 277 -5.29 3.37 -18.16
CA LYS A 277 -5.39 4.77 -18.59
C LYS A 277 -5.62 5.65 -17.37
N THR A 278 -4.89 6.75 -17.24
CA THR A 278 -5.09 7.72 -16.14
C THR A 278 -6.50 8.33 -16.10
N SER A 279 -7.26 8.23 -17.20
CA SER A 279 -8.64 8.68 -17.30
C SER A 279 -9.70 7.64 -16.94
N SER A 280 -9.34 6.40 -16.58
CA SER A 280 -10.36 5.39 -16.24
C SER A 280 -11.07 5.69 -14.92
N GLY A 281 -12.23 5.05 -14.77
CA GLY A 281 -13.13 5.27 -13.62
C GLY A 281 -12.45 5.04 -12.28
N LYS A 282 -11.62 3.99 -12.16
CA LYS A 282 -10.91 3.64 -10.92
C LYS A 282 -9.98 4.74 -10.43
N GLU A 283 -9.15 5.31 -11.30
CA GLU A 283 -8.24 6.41 -10.98
C GLU A 283 -9.01 7.71 -10.72
N ARG A 284 -10.12 7.93 -11.44
CA ARG A 284 -11.01 9.07 -11.21
C ARG A 284 -11.72 9.02 -9.87
N GLU A 285 -12.07 7.82 -9.38
CA GLU A 285 -12.66 7.65 -8.04
C GLU A 285 -11.69 8.09 -6.95
N VAL A 286 -10.42 7.71 -7.06
CA VAL A 286 -9.37 8.08 -6.10
C VAL A 286 -9.04 9.58 -6.17
N THR A 287 -9.08 10.18 -7.36
CA THR A 287 -8.83 11.61 -7.57
C THR A 287 -10.08 12.49 -7.49
N LYS A 288 -11.22 11.93 -7.06
CA LYS A 288 -12.50 12.62 -6.98
C LYS A 288 -12.54 13.59 -5.79
N CYS A 289 -12.18 14.84 -6.01
CA CYS A 289 -12.39 15.91 -5.03
C CYS A 289 -13.81 16.49 -5.13
N GLU A 290 -14.35 17.01 -4.03
CA GLU A 290 -15.67 17.70 -4.04
C GLU A 290 -15.71 18.86 -5.03
N ILE A 291 -14.59 19.56 -5.20
CA ILE A 291 -14.41 20.63 -6.20
C ILE A 291 -14.62 20.11 -7.63
N ASN A 292 -14.15 18.89 -7.92
CA ASN A 292 -14.29 18.25 -9.24
C ASN A 292 -15.71 17.71 -9.49
N LYS A 293 -16.58 17.69 -8.47
CA LYS A 293 -17.99 17.28 -8.58
C LYS A 293 -18.91 18.46 -8.89
N VAL A 294 -18.42 19.70 -8.80
CA VAL A 294 -19.21 20.88 -9.14
C VAL A 294 -19.39 20.89 -10.66
N LEU A 295 -20.63 20.68 -11.11
CA LEU A 295 -21.00 20.88 -12.50
C LEU A 295 -20.82 22.37 -12.80
N ILE A 296 -19.70 22.72 -13.42
CA ILE A 296 -19.51 24.06 -13.95
C ILE A 296 -20.61 24.23 -15.00
N GLY A 297 -21.50 25.22 -14.77
CA GLY A 297 -22.57 25.55 -15.71
C GLY A 297 -22.02 25.94 -17.08
N SER A 298 -22.89 26.32 -18.02
CA SER A 298 -22.46 26.74 -19.36
C SER A 298 -21.32 27.75 -19.30
N VAL A 299 -20.10 27.31 -19.65
CA VAL A 299 -18.92 28.17 -19.69
C VAL A 299 -19.06 28.99 -20.97
N PRO A 300 -19.16 30.35 -20.87
CA PRO A 300 -19.21 31.19 -22.03
C PRO A 300 -18.00 30.89 -22.91
N ASP A 301 -18.24 30.76 -24.21
CA ASP A 301 -17.19 30.45 -25.17
C ASP A 301 -16.06 31.47 -25.01
N ARG A 302 -14.86 30.98 -24.69
CA ARG A 302 -13.68 31.84 -24.51
C ARG A 302 -13.02 32.18 -25.85
N GLY A 303 -13.60 31.69 -26.95
CA GLY A 303 -13.08 31.83 -28.30
C GLY A 303 -11.74 31.14 -28.48
N GLY A 304 -11.15 31.32 -29.65
CA GLY A 304 -9.80 30.85 -29.94
C GLY A 304 -9.74 29.47 -30.60
N ARG A 305 -10.88 28.95 -31.08
CA ARG A 305 -10.83 27.79 -31.98
C ARG A 305 -10.16 28.19 -33.28
N ALA A 306 -9.31 27.33 -33.80
CA ALA A 306 -8.55 27.60 -35.02
C ALA A 306 -9.44 27.93 -36.24
N TRP A 307 -10.71 27.50 -36.24
CA TRP A 307 -11.69 27.77 -37.28
C TRP A 307 -12.53 29.04 -37.06
N GLU A 308 -12.44 29.69 -35.90
CA GLU A 308 -13.11 30.97 -35.60
C GLU A 308 -12.27 32.18 -36.00
N TYR A 309 -10.98 31.96 -36.27
CA TYR A 309 -10.13 32.96 -36.88
C TYR A 309 -10.35 32.92 -38.39
N ASP A 310 -10.76 34.06 -38.96
CA ASP A 310 -10.51 34.30 -40.38
C ASP A 310 -9.02 34.11 -40.64
N ILE A 311 -8.68 33.43 -41.75
CA ILE A 311 -7.30 33.28 -42.21
C ILE A 311 -6.67 34.68 -42.14
N PRO A 312 -5.57 34.88 -41.38
CA PRO A 312 -4.94 36.18 -41.28
C PRO A 312 -4.75 36.74 -42.69
N ARG A 313 -5.32 37.92 -42.98
CA ARG A 313 -5.07 38.62 -44.25
C ARG A 313 -3.58 38.57 -44.48
N GLU A 314 -3.18 38.03 -45.64
CA GLU A 314 -1.80 37.68 -45.97
C GLU A 314 -0.86 38.68 -45.32
N MET A 315 0.01 38.18 -44.42
CA MET A 315 1.03 39.01 -43.80
C MET A 315 1.69 39.82 -44.92
N PRO A 316 1.78 41.16 -44.82
CA PRO A 316 2.35 41.96 -45.88
C PRO A 316 3.69 41.37 -46.30
N SER A 317 3.84 41.04 -47.57
CA SER A 317 5.08 40.45 -48.06
C SER A 317 6.24 41.32 -47.61
N PHE A 318 7.26 40.69 -47.04
CA PHE A 318 8.41 41.38 -46.48
C PHE A 318 9.12 42.13 -47.62
N LYS A 319 8.77 43.40 -47.82
CA LYS A 319 9.44 44.25 -48.81
C LYS A 319 10.82 44.55 -48.25
N LYS A 320 11.86 44.08 -48.94
CA LYS A 320 13.24 44.47 -48.69
C LYS A 320 13.27 46.01 -48.69
N ARG A 321 13.78 46.63 -47.62
CA ARG A 321 13.92 48.09 -47.56
C ARG A 321 14.69 48.53 -48.80
N ALA A 322 14.15 49.50 -49.54
CA ALA A 322 14.84 50.04 -50.70
C ALA A 322 16.20 50.59 -50.25
N GLU A 323 17.28 49.98 -50.73
CA GLU A 323 18.61 50.57 -50.65
C GLU A 323 18.62 51.75 -51.61
N GLY A 324 18.32 52.93 -51.10
CA GLY A 324 18.28 54.13 -51.91
C GLY A 324 18.07 55.38 -51.08
N GLY A 325 19.16 56.11 -50.88
CA GLY A 325 19.11 57.56 -50.77
C GLY A 325 18.97 58.11 -49.35
N GLY A 326 20.06 58.68 -48.86
CA GLY A 326 20.04 59.58 -47.72
C GLY A 326 19.00 60.70 -47.90
N GLY A 327 18.31 61.02 -46.81
CA GLY A 327 17.25 62.02 -46.83
C GLY A 327 16.86 62.41 -45.42
N ARG A 328 17.61 63.38 -44.88
CA ARG A 328 17.28 64.22 -43.72
C ARG A 328 15.77 64.44 -43.54
N GLY A 329 15.32 64.38 -42.29
CA GLY A 329 14.48 65.46 -41.75
C GLY A 329 13.16 65.06 -41.09
N GLY A 330 12.88 65.74 -39.97
CA GLY A 330 11.52 65.99 -39.47
C GLY A 330 11.12 65.15 -38.26
N ARG A 331 11.47 65.55 -37.03
CA ARG A 331 10.73 66.48 -36.15
C ARG A 331 9.24 66.16 -35.94
N ARG A 332 8.89 66.14 -34.64
CA ARG A 332 7.55 66.36 -34.02
C ARG A 332 6.58 65.18 -34.18
N GLY A 333 5.87 64.71 -33.16
CA GLY A 333 5.43 65.33 -31.92
C GLY A 333 3.91 65.12 -31.79
N GLY A 334 3.42 64.95 -30.56
CA GLY A 334 2.00 65.12 -30.21
C GLY A 334 1.16 63.84 -30.26
N PHE A 335 0.70 63.35 -29.11
CA PHE A 335 -0.55 63.75 -28.42
C PHE A 335 -1.82 63.15 -29.03
N GLY A 336 -2.36 62.15 -28.31
CA GLY A 336 -3.75 62.08 -27.83
C GLY A 336 -4.91 62.04 -28.83
N LYS A 337 -5.78 61.04 -28.68
CA LYS A 337 -7.15 61.26 -28.18
C LYS A 337 -7.94 59.96 -28.03
N ASP A 338 -8.66 59.92 -26.91
CA ASP A 338 -9.88 59.15 -26.66
C ASP A 338 -10.82 59.03 -27.89
N LYS A 339 -11.52 57.89 -27.98
CA LYS A 339 -13.00 57.90 -27.90
C LYS A 339 -13.60 56.48 -27.79
N LYS A 340 -14.21 56.26 -26.62
CA LYS A 340 -15.56 55.75 -26.36
C LYS A 340 -16.20 54.74 -27.33
N PHE A 341 -16.49 53.58 -26.75
CA PHE A 341 -17.70 52.76 -26.88
C PHE A 341 -18.85 53.33 -27.72
N ARG A 342 -19.35 52.49 -28.62
CA ARG A 342 -20.78 52.47 -28.97
C ARG A 342 -21.26 51.02 -29.04
N LYS A 343 -22.20 50.71 -28.14
CA LYS A 343 -23.08 49.54 -28.20
C LYS A 343 -23.86 49.55 -29.52
N TYR A 344 -24.07 48.39 -30.10
CA TYR A 344 -25.41 47.85 -30.29
C TYR A 344 -25.40 46.38 -29.89
#